data_AF-A0A2W6RYR1-F1
#
_entry.id   AF-A0A2W6RYR1-F1
#
_cell.length_a   1.000
_cell.length_b   1.000
_cell.length_c   1.000
_cell.angle_alpha   90.00
_cell.angle_beta   90.00
_cell.angle_gamma   90.00
#
_symmetry.space_group_name_H-M   'P 1'
#
loop_
_entity.id
_entity.type
_entity.pdbx_description
1 polymer ?
#
loop_
_entity_poly.entity_id
_entity_poly.type
_entity_poly.pdbx_seq_one_letter_code
_entity_poly.pdbx_strand_id
1 'polypeptide(L)'
;GVEFDYFNSPFRYQKIEYNGFKFMFNTFDNEDLRNIQLQLIESDLIQAVGRARTLRNKCTALVYSGLPLSIADEFIIKKKSA
;
A
#
# COMPACT_ATOMS: atom_id res chain seq x y z
N GLY A 1 6.51 -20.81 -9.71
CA GLY A 1 5.94 -20.64 -8.36
C GLY A 1 6.99 -19.97 -7.51
N VAL A 2 6.59 -19.13 -6.56
CA VAL A 2 7.54 -18.54 -5.60
C VAL A 2 7.85 -19.61 -4.56
N GLU A 3 9.13 -19.91 -4.31
CA GLU A 3 9.51 -20.79 -3.20
C GLU A 3 9.21 -20.08 -1.88
N PHE A 4 8.27 -20.64 -1.13
CA PHE A 4 7.81 -20.07 0.14
C PHE A 4 8.38 -20.89 1.30
N ASP A 5 9.29 -20.27 2.05
CA ASP A 5 9.78 -20.80 3.32
C ASP A 5 9.24 -19.95 4.47
N TYR A 6 8.37 -20.56 5.29
CA TYR A 6 7.73 -19.92 6.44
C TYR A 6 8.75 -19.46 7.51
N PHE A 7 9.89 -20.15 7.64
CA PHE A 7 10.91 -19.83 8.64
C PHE A 7 11.85 -18.71 8.17
N ASN A 8 12.06 -18.59 6.86
CA ASN A 8 12.98 -17.60 6.27
C ASN A 8 12.28 -16.38 5.65
N SER A 9 10.95 -16.25 5.78
CA SER A 9 10.17 -15.11 5.28
C SER A 9 9.47 -14.36 6.42
N PRO A 10 10.20 -13.79 7.39
CA PRO A 10 9.59 -13.09 8.51
C PRO A 10 8.76 -11.89 8.03
N PHE A 11 7.64 -11.66 8.72
CA PHE A 11 6.76 -10.52 8.50
C PHE A 11 7.06 -9.46 9.55
N ARG A 12 7.53 -8.29 9.12
CA ARG A 12 7.95 -7.24 10.05
C ARG A 12 7.70 -5.85 9.49
N TYR A 13 7.68 -4.89 10.42
CA TYR A 13 7.61 -3.48 10.09
C TYR A 13 8.98 -3.00 9.62
N GLN A 14 9.08 -2.60 8.36
CA GLN A 14 10.35 -2.27 7.72
C GLN A 14 10.19 -1.15 6.68
N LYS A 15 11.30 -0.52 6.33
CA LYS A 15 11.36 0.48 5.28
C LYS A 15 11.39 -0.22 3.92
N ILE A 16 10.48 0.14 3.04
CA ILE A 16 10.37 -0.45 1.70
C ILE A 16 10.32 0.64 0.63
N GLU A 17 10.63 0.24 -0.61
CA GLU A 17 10.43 1.03 -1.82
C GLU A 17 9.46 0.29 -2.73
N TYR A 18 8.36 0.94 -3.10
CA TYR A 18 7.31 0.36 -3.94
C TYR A 18 6.66 1.45 -4.79
N ASN A 19 6.53 1.23 -6.10
CA ASN A 19 5.95 2.18 -7.07
C ASN A 19 6.48 3.63 -6.95
N GLY A 20 7.77 3.79 -6.67
CA GLY A 20 8.42 5.11 -6.52
C GLY A 20 8.25 5.76 -5.15
N PHE A 21 7.56 5.12 -4.21
CA PHE A 21 7.39 5.60 -2.84
C PHE A 21 8.32 4.88 -1.87
N LYS A 22 8.85 5.62 -0.88
CA LYS A 22 9.62 5.07 0.24
C LYS A 22 8.88 5.29 1.56
N PHE A 23 8.47 4.22 2.21
CA PHE A 23 7.65 4.28 3.43
C PHE A 23 7.89 3.07 4.34
N MET A 24 7.42 3.17 5.58
CA MET A 24 7.49 2.07 6.55
C MET A 24 6.19 1.26 6.48
N PHE A 25 6.29 -0.04 6.28
CA PHE A 25 5.14 -0.93 6.13
C PHE A 25 5.39 -2.30 6.77
N ASN A 26 4.32 -2.97 7.22
CA ASN A 26 4.42 -4.31 7.78
C ASN A 26 4.26 -5.33 6.65
N THR A 27 5.34 -6.00 6.27
CA THR A 27 5.40 -6.88 5.09
C THR A 27 6.49 -7.93 5.21
N PHE A 28 6.53 -8.85 4.25
CA PHE A 28 7.54 -9.90 4.14
C PHE A 28 8.92 -9.34 3.80
N ASP A 29 9.95 -9.96 4.37
CA ASP A 29 11.34 -9.68 4.00
C ASP A 29 11.67 -10.16 2.58
N ASN A 30 11.09 -11.29 2.19
CA ASN A 30 11.19 -11.81 0.83
C ASN A 30 10.50 -10.84 -0.15
N GLU A 31 11.24 -10.39 -1.17
CA GLU A 31 10.78 -9.34 -2.08
C GLU A 31 9.62 -9.79 -2.97
N ASP A 32 9.62 -11.04 -3.42
CA ASP A 32 8.55 -11.58 -4.28
C ASP A 32 7.23 -11.64 -3.52
N LEU A 33 7.26 -12.17 -2.30
CA LEU A 33 6.08 -12.24 -1.42
C LEU A 33 5.58 -10.85 -1.05
N ARG A 34 6.51 -9.92 -0.75
CA ARG A 34 6.19 -8.51 -0.50
C ARG A 34 5.52 -7.87 -1.71
N ASN A 35 6.05 -8.06 -2.92
CA ASN A 35 5.48 -7.49 -4.13
C ASN A 35 4.08 -8.02 -4.40
N ILE A 36 3.86 -9.33 -4.25
CA ILE A 36 2.53 -9.95 -4.37
C ILE A 36 1.56 -9.33 -3.34
N GLN A 37 1.98 -9.24 -2.07
CA GLN A 37 1.16 -8.65 -1.01
C GLN A 37 0.80 -7.18 -1.32
N LEU A 38 1.78 -6.37 -1.70
CA LEU A 38 1.59 -4.94 -1.97
C LEU A 38 0.69 -4.72 -3.19
N GLN A 39 0.87 -5.51 -4.26
CA GLN A 39 0.01 -5.46 -5.45
C GLN A 39 -1.44 -5.80 -5.12
N LEU A 40 -1.67 -6.83 -4.28
CA LEU A 40 -3.03 -7.19 -3.84
C LEU A 40 -3.69 -6.04 -3.07
N ILE A 41 -2.98 -5.46 -2.09
CA ILE A 41 -3.49 -4.34 -1.29
C ILE A 41 -3.76 -3.11 -2.18
N GLU A 42 -2.83 -2.78 -3.08
CA GLU A 42 -2.97 -1.64 -4.00
C GLU A 42 -4.18 -1.81 -4.91
N SER A 43 -4.36 -2.99 -5.52
CA SER A 43 -5.51 -3.30 -6.38
C SER A 43 -6.83 -3.13 -5.65
N ASP A 44 -6.96 -3.67 -4.43
CA ASP A 44 -8.20 -3.59 -3.66
C ASP A 44 -8.52 -2.14 -3.25
N LEU A 45 -7.50 -1.36 -2.87
CA LEU A 45 -7.66 0.04 -2.55
C LEU A 45 -8.10 0.86 -3.77
N ILE A 46 -7.48 0.65 -4.94
CA ILE A 46 -7.85 1.34 -6.19
C ILE A 46 -9.31 1.02 -6.55
N GLN A 47 -9.71 -0.25 -6.43
CA GLN A 47 -11.09 -0.66 -6.70
C GLN A 47 -12.08 -0.02 -5.73
N ALA A 48 -11.73 0.02 -4.43
CA ALA A 48 -12.56 0.64 -3.40
C ALA A 48 -12.74 2.15 -3.65
N VAL A 49 -11.66 2.88 -3.95
CA VAL A 49 -11.71 4.31 -4.32
C VAL A 49 -12.52 4.51 -5.61
N GLY A 50 -12.33 3.63 -6.60
CA GLY A 50 -13.06 3.67 -7.86
C GLY A 50 -14.58 3.57 -7.71
N ARG A 51 -15.10 2.97 -6.62
CA ARG A 51 -16.55 2.94 -6.33
C ARG A 51 -17.13 4.33 -6.09
N ALA A 52 -16.35 5.29 -5.62
CA ALA A 52 -16.80 6.68 -5.45
C ALA A 52 -17.04 7.38 -6.79
N ARG A 53 -16.38 6.93 -7.87
CA ARG A 53 -16.46 7.49 -9.22
C ARG A 53 -16.21 9.02 -9.25
N THR A 54 -15.12 9.45 -8.62
CA THR A 54 -14.71 10.86 -8.51
C THR A 54 -14.57 11.58 -9.85
N LEU A 55 -14.30 10.85 -10.95
CA LEU A 55 -14.28 11.41 -12.31
C LEU A 55 -15.66 11.75 -12.88
N ARG A 56 -16.74 11.18 -12.33
CA ARG A 56 -18.13 11.38 -12.81
C ARG A 56 -18.99 12.15 -11.82
N ASN A 57 -18.58 12.21 -10.56
CA ASN A 57 -19.30 12.87 -9.47
C ASN A 57 -18.38 13.88 -8.80
N LYS A 58 -18.90 15.06 -8.44
CA LYS A 58 -18.16 16.04 -7.63
C LYS A 58 -18.08 15.57 -6.18
N CYS A 59 -17.15 14.67 -5.88
CA CYS A 59 -16.90 14.13 -4.56
C CYS A 59 -15.40 13.96 -4.29
N THR A 60 -15.04 13.88 -3.01
CA THR A 60 -13.67 13.61 -2.56
C THR A 60 -13.63 12.25 -1.87
N ALA A 61 -12.74 11.36 -2.31
CA ALA A 61 -12.51 10.07 -1.66
C ALA A 61 -11.33 10.17 -0.70
N LEU A 62 -11.60 10.12 0.61
CA LEU A 62 -10.56 10.11 1.64
C LEU A 62 -10.15 8.67 1.96
N VAL A 63 -8.89 8.34 1.73
CA VAL A 63 -8.33 7.00 1.98
C VAL A 63 -7.38 7.05 3.18
N TYR A 64 -7.68 6.24 4.19
CA TYR A 64 -6.81 6.04 5.35
C TYR A 64 -6.06 4.72 5.18
N SER A 65 -4.85 4.79 4.64
CA SER A 65 -4.03 3.61 4.34
C SER A 65 -2.58 3.84 4.73
N GLY A 66 -1.88 2.74 5.06
CA GLY A 66 -0.42 2.74 5.19
C GLY A 66 0.32 2.62 3.86
N LEU A 67 -0.41 2.34 2.76
CA LEU A 67 0.13 2.22 1.40
C LEU A 67 -0.28 3.45 0.57
N PRO A 68 0.67 4.26 0.06
CA PRO A 68 0.38 5.39 -0.81
C PRO A 68 -0.06 4.92 -2.20
N LEU A 69 -1.14 5.52 -2.72
CA LEU A 69 -1.65 5.23 -4.06
C LEU A 69 -1.18 6.30 -5.05
N SER A 70 -0.65 5.86 -6.19
CA SER A 70 -0.21 6.77 -7.27
C SER A 70 -1.33 7.62 -7.87
N ILE A 71 -2.58 7.19 -7.74
CA ILE A 71 -3.77 7.91 -8.21
C ILE A 71 -4.24 9.03 -7.27
N ALA A 72 -3.60 9.21 -6.11
CA ALA A 72 -4.00 10.22 -5.14
C ALA A 72 -3.53 11.61 -5.58
N ASP A 73 -4.41 12.60 -5.47
CA ASP A 73 -4.07 14.00 -5.74
C ASP A 73 -3.23 14.63 -4.61
N GLU A 74 -3.48 14.22 -3.36
CA GLU A 74 -2.83 14.77 -2.16
C GLU A 74 -2.49 13.66 -1.15
N PHE A 75 -1.33 13.78 -0.50
CA PHE A 75 -0.89 12.88 0.58
C PHE A 75 -0.86 13.62 1.92
N ILE A 76 -1.68 13.18 2.88
CA ILE A 76 -1.74 13.77 4.22
C ILE A 76 -0.99 12.87 5.21
N ILE A 77 0.23 13.24 5.57
CA ILE A 77 1.06 12.50 6.53
C ILE A 77 0.89 13.11 7.92
N LYS A 78 0.19 12.41 8.81
CA LYS A 78 0.12 12.81 10.22
C LYS A 78 1.40 12.40 10.93
N LYS A 79 2.17 13.37 11.42
CA LYS A 79 3.21 13.10 12.42
C LYS A 79 2.51 12.65 13.70
N LYS A 80 2.95 11.52 14.29
CA LYS A 80 2.62 11.23 15.68
C LYS A 80 3.23 12.36 16.51
N SER A 81 2.38 13.12 17.21
CA SER A 81 2.82 14.00 18.29
C SER A 81 3.50 13.09 19.33
N ALA A 82 4.77 13.39 19.62
CA ALA A 82 5.52 12.74 20.67
C ALA A 82 4.92 13.05 22.05
#